data_AF-A0A3S4TNN5-F1
#
_entry.id   AF-A0A3S4TNN5-F1
#
_cell.length_a   1.000
_cell.length_b   1.000
_cell.length_c   1.000
_cell.angle_alpha   90.00
_cell.angle_beta   90.00
_cell.angle_gamma   90.00
#
_symmetry.space_group_name_H-M   'P 1'
#
loop_
_entity.id
_entity.type
_entity.pdbx_description
1 polymer ?
#
loop_
_entity_poly.entity_id
_entity_poly.type
_entity_poly.pdbx_seq_one_letter_code
_entity_poly.pdbx_strand_id
1 'polypeptide(L)'
;MTSTDPASASATVDARRAGRRSAHRLAALLGGVGVLHFVAPKPFDSIIPAELPGSPRTYTYASGVAELVTAGLLAAPRTRRLGATAAVALFVAVFPGNLNMVRLWWDKPWPMRLGAIARLPLQVPMITEALKVRRLS
;
A
#
# COMPACT_ATOMS: atom_id res chain seq x y z
N MET A 1 -0.52 -33.31 30.36
CA MET A 1 -0.51 -31.90 30.81
C MET A 1 0.45 -31.13 29.94
N THR A 2 -0.02 -30.46 28.89
CA THR A 2 0.80 -29.51 28.11
C THR A 2 0.96 -28.24 28.92
N SER A 3 2.13 -28.04 29.52
CA SER A 3 2.52 -26.77 30.13
C SER A 3 2.59 -25.72 29.03
N THR A 4 1.55 -24.89 28.89
CA THR A 4 1.63 -23.66 28.09
C THR A 4 2.60 -22.72 28.79
N ASP A 5 3.81 -22.61 28.25
CA ASP A 5 4.86 -21.75 28.76
C ASP A 5 4.40 -20.27 28.69
N PRO A 6 4.28 -19.54 29.82
CA PRO A 6 3.74 -18.17 29.84
C PRO A 6 4.52 -17.19 28.95
N ALA A 7 5.80 -17.45 28.68
CA ALA A 7 6.61 -16.66 27.75
C ALA A 7 6.17 -16.83 26.29
N SER A 8 5.68 -18.02 25.90
CA SER A 8 5.18 -18.28 24.54
C SER A 8 3.83 -17.59 24.28
N ALA A 9 3.00 -17.48 25.34
CA ALA A 9 1.70 -16.82 25.28
C ALA A 9 1.85 -15.30 25.14
N SER A 10 2.76 -14.66 25.90
CA SER A 10 3.02 -13.22 25.80
C SER A 10 3.58 -12.84 24.43
N ALA A 11 4.54 -13.62 23.90
CA ALA A 11 5.10 -13.42 22.56
C ALA A 11 4.03 -13.49 21.45
N THR A 12 3.08 -14.43 21.57
CA THR A 12 1.97 -14.57 20.61
C THR A 12 1.02 -13.37 20.64
N VAL A 13 0.73 -12.84 21.84
CA VAL A 13 -0.12 -11.65 22.02
C VAL A 13 0.55 -10.40 21.44
N ASP A 14 1.84 -10.21 21.70
CA ASP A 14 2.61 -9.08 21.17
C ASP A 14 2.72 -9.10 19.65
N ALA A 15 2.94 -10.28 19.06
CA ALA A 15 2.95 -10.49 17.62
C ALA A 15 1.59 -10.12 17.00
N ARG A 16 0.47 -10.59 17.57
CA ARG A 16 -0.88 -10.22 17.11
C ARG A 16 -1.16 -8.72 17.24
N ARG A 17 -0.67 -8.07 18.31
CA ARG A 17 -0.81 -6.62 18.51
C ARG A 17 0.00 -5.85 17.47
N ALA A 18 1.22 -6.29 17.16
CA ALA A 18 2.06 -5.71 16.11
C ALA A 18 1.41 -5.85 14.73
N GLY A 19 0.92 -7.05 14.37
CA GLY A 19 0.19 -7.28 13.12
C GLY A 19 -1.07 -6.41 13.00
N ARG A 20 -1.82 -6.25 14.09
CA ARG A 20 -2.98 -5.35 14.13
C ARG A 20 -2.59 -3.89 13.91
N ARG A 21 -1.54 -3.37 14.56
CA ARG A 21 -1.08 -1.98 14.35
C ARG A 21 -0.64 -1.74 12.91
N SER A 22 0.15 -2.66 12.34
CA SER A 22 0.58 -2.57 10.94
C SER A 22 -0.62 -2.58 9.98
N ALA A 23 -1.64 -3.41 10.23
CA ALA A 23 -2.83 -3.45 9.40
C ALA A 23 -3.62 -2.14 9.42
N HIS A 24 -3.80 -1.53 10.60
CA HIS A 24 -4.50 -0.23 10.70
C HIS A 24 -3.71 0.90 10.02
N ARG A 25 -2.37 0.90 10.15
CA ARG A 25 -1.52 1.87 9.45
C ARG A 25 -1.66 1.76 7.94
N LEU A 26 -1.60 0.54 7.41
CA LEU A 26 -1.78 0.30 5.97
C LEU A 26 -3.20 0.63 5.51
N ALA A 27 -4.22 0.30 6.31
CA ALA A 27 -5.60 0.65 6.00
C ALA A 27 -5.81 2.17 5.96
N ALA A 28 -5.24 2.91 6.93
CA ALA A 28 -5.32 4.37 6.93
C ALA A 28 -4.58 5.00 5.75
N LEU A 29 -3.38 4.49 5.42
CA LEU A 29 -2.60 4.96 4.27
C LEU A 29 -3.33 4.71 2.95
N LEU A 30 -3.72 3.46 2.69
CA LEU A 30 -4.43 3.08 1.47
C LEU A 30 -5.80 3.75 1.38
N GLY A 31 -6.51 3.88 2.50
CA GLY A 31 -7.79 4.58 2.55
C GLY A 31 -7.62 6.06 2.19
N GLY A 32 -6.64 6.74 2.79
CA GLY A 32 -6.37 8.15 2.51
C GLY A 32 -5.93 8.41 1.07
N VAL A 33 -5.00 7.59 0.56
CA VAL A 33 -4.55 7.70 -0.85
C VAL A 33 -5.68 7.32 -1.82
N GLY A 34 -6.49 6.31 -1.49
CA GLY A 34 -7.65 5.90 -2.26
C GLY A 34 -8.68 7.02 -2.40
N VAL A 35 -8.98 7.74 -1.32
CA VAL A 35 -9.82 8.95 -1.38
C VAL A 35 -9.18 10.04 -2.25
N LEU A 36 -7.86 10.23 -2.14
CA LEU A 36 -7.14 11.26 -2.89
C LEU A 36 -7.20 11.03 -4.41
N HIS A 37 -7.28 9.78 -4.87
CA HIS A 37 -7.51 9.46 -6.28
C HIS A 37 -8.83 10.05 -6.81
N PHE A 38 -9.84 10.23 -5.97
CA PHE A 38 -11.13 10.83 -6.38
C PHE A 38 -11.16 12.34 -6.19
N VAL A 39 -10.62 12.83 -5.08
CA VAL A 39 -10.65 14.26 -4.71
C VAL A 39 -9.62 15.08 -5.48
N ALA A 40 -8.41 14.55 -5.68
CA ALA A 40 -7.32 15.22 -6.39
C ALA A 40 -6.63 14.26 -7.39
N PRO A 41 -7.32 13.84 -8.46
CA PRO A 41 -6.81 12.83 -9.41
C PRO A 41 -5.63 13.30 -10.28
N LYS A 42 -5.55 14.59 -10.60
CA LYS A 42 -4.62 15.11 -11.63
C LYS A 42 -3.14 14.71 -11.42
N PRO A 43 -2.58 14.75 -10.19
CA PRO A 43 -1.22 14.27 -9.96
C PRO A 43 -1.04 12.78 -10.29
N PHE A 44 -2.04 11.94 -10.02
CA PHE A 44 -2.00 10.52 -10.33
C PHE A 44 -2.15 10.26 -11.83
N ASP A 45 -3.05 10.97 -12.51
CA ASP A 45 -3.18 10.89 -13.97
C ASP A 45 -1.84 11.17 -14.65
N SER A 46 -1.10 12.16 -14.14
CA SER A 46 0.15 12.63 -14.74
C SER A 46 1.31 11.63 -14.69
N ILE A 47 1.20 10.57 -13.87
CA ILE A 47 2.25 9.55 -13.73
C ILE A 47 1.89 8.24 -14.44
N ILE A 48 0.66 8.09 -14.94
CA ILE A 48 0.26 6.91 -15.71
C ILE A 48 1.07 6.87 -17.02
N PRO A 49 1.72 5.74 -17.35
CA PRO A 49 2.42 5.58 -18.62
C PRO A 49 1.50 5.82 -19.83
N ALA A 50 1.97 6.60 -20.80
CA ALA A 50 1.21 6.92 -22.01
C ALA A 50 1.00 5.71 -22.93
N GLU A 51 1.79 4.65 -22.71
CA GLU A 51 1.75 3.38 -23.41
C GLU A 51 0.55 2.50 -23.00
N LEU A 52 -0.14 2.82 -21.90
CA LEU A 52 -1.33 2.10 -21.47
C LEU A 52 -2.57 2.52 -22.27
N PRO A 53 -3.41 1.57 -22.71
CA PRO A 53 -4.61 1.87 -23.49
C PRO A 53 -5.68 2.57 -22.66
N GLY A 54 -6.41 3.51 -23.27
CA GLY A 54 -7.51 4.21 -22.61
C GLY A 54 -7.06 5.47 -21.88
N SER A 55 -7.86 5.94 -20.91
CA SER A 55 -7.61 7.22 -20.24
C SER A 55 -6.82 7.04 -18.94
N PRO A 56 -5.83 7.90 -18.64
CA PRO A 56 -5.15 7.93 -17.33
C PRO A 56 -6.13 8.00 -16.17
N ARG A 57 -7.23 8.75 -16.35
CA ARG A 57 -8.27 8.91 -15.34
C ARG A 57 -8.95 7.60 -14.96
N THR A 58 -9.16 6.71 -15.92
CA THR A 58 -9.73 5.38 -15.69
C THR A 58 -8.83 4.58 -14.75
N TYR A 59 -7.52 4.58 -14.98
CA TYR A 59 -6.56 3.89 -14.12
C TYR A 59 -6.50 4.50 -12.73
N THR A 60 -6.52 5.83 -12.62
CA THR A 60 -6.55 6.55 -11.35
C THR A 60 -7.76 6.17 -10.50
N TYR A 61 -8.97 6.15 -11.07
CA TYR A 61 -10.16 5.73 -10.32
C TYR A 61 -10.18 4.24 -10.03
N ALA A 62 -9.76 3.38 -10.96
CA ALA A 62 -9.68 1.94 -10.72
C ALA A 62 -8.72 1.60 -9.58
N SER A 63 -7.55 2.26 -9.54
CA SER A 63 -6.60 2.14 -8.42
C SER A 63 -7.21 2.66 -7.12
N GLY A 64 -7.88 3.82 -7.14
CA GLY A 64 -8.57 4.37 -5.97
C GLY A 64 -9.61 3.41 -5.37
N VAL A 65 -10.44 2.77 -6.21
CA VAL A 65 -11.38 1.72 -5.75
C VAL A 65 -10.61 0.56 -5.13
N ALA A 66 -9.57 0.07 -5.79
CA ALA A 66 -8.81 -1.07 -5.31
C ALA A 66 -8.11 -0.80 -3.96
N GLU A 67 -7.58 0.40 -3.77
CA GLU A 67 -6.99 0.85 -2.51
C GLU A 67 -8.04 0.94 -1.38
N LEU A 68 -9.22 1.52 -1.65
CA LEU A 68 -10.31 1.60 -0.67
C LEU A 68 -10.83 0.22 -0.26
N VAL A 69 -11.02 -0.68 -1.23
CA VAL A 69 -11.40 -2.08 -0.95
C VAL A 69 -10.33 -2.75 -0.09
N THR A 70 -9.06 -2.58 -0.46
CA THR A 70 -7.94 -3.16 0.29
C THR A 70 -7.86 -2.61 1.72
N ALA A 71 -8.10 -1.31 1.91
CA ALA A 71 -8.17 -0.68 3.22
C ALA A 71 -9.29 -1.28 4.08
N GLY A 72 -10.49 -1.45 3.50
CA GLY A 72 -11.62 -2.12 4.17
C GLY A 72 -11.30 -3.56 4.58
N LEU A 73 -10.65 -4.32 3.68
CA LEU A 73 -10.23 -5.70 3.97
C LEU A 73 -9.19 -5.77 5.09
N LEU A 74 -8.27 -4.81 5.17
CA LEU A 74 -7.25 -4.73 6.23
C LEU A 74 -7.82 -4.35 7.59
N ALA A 75 -8.86 -3.52 7.61
CA ALA A 75 -9.53 -3.06 8.83
C ALA A 75 -10.22 -4.22 9.56
N ALA A 76 -10.93 -5.09 8.83
CA ALA A 76 -11.64 -6.22 9.42
C ALA A 76 -10.70 -7.42 9.71
N PRO A 77 -10.65 -7.95 10.95
CA PRO A 77 -9.75 -9.06 11.30
C PRO A 77 -9.94 -10.32 10.44
N ARG A 78 -11.18 -10.64 10.07
CA ARG A 78 -11.52 -11.85 9.28
C ARG A 78 -10.98 -11.82 7.85
N THR A 79 -10.80 -10.63 7.28
CA THR A 79 -10.37 -10.43 5.89
C THR A 79 -8.95 -9.92 5.77
N ARG A 80 -8.25 -9.70 6.90
CA ARG A 80 -6.96 -9.01 6.93
C ARG A 80 -5.87 -9.71 6.13
N ARG A 81 -5.86 -11.04 6.12
CA ARG A 81 -4.90 -11.82 5.32
C ARG A 81 -5.12 -11.64 3.81
N LEU A 82 -6.39 -11.54 3.39
CA LEU A 82 -6.75 -11.20 2.01
C LEU A 82 -6.36 -9.76 1.69
N GLY A 83 -6.72 -8.80 2.55
CA GLY A 83 -6.34 -7.40 2.40
C GLY A 83 -4.82 -7.18 2.33
N ALA A 84 -4.04 -7.92 3.12
CA ALA A 84 -2.59 -7.86 3.06
C ALA A 84 -2.03 -8.40 1.73
N THR A 85 -2.66 -9.44 1.18
CA THR A 85 -2.28 -9.98 -0.13
C THR A 85 -2.64 -8.99 -1.25
N ALA A 86 -3.83 -8.40 -1.18
CA ALA A 86 -4.26 -7.34 -2.10
C ALA A 86 -3.34 -6.11 -2.04
N ALA A 87 -2.91 -5.69 -0.84
CA ALA A 87 -1.96 -4.59 -0.67
C ALA A 87 -0.61 -4.87 -1.35
N VAL A 88 -0.05 -6.08 -1.18
CA VAL A 88 1.18 -6.48 -1.89
C VAL A 88 0.98 -6.42 -3.41
N ALA A 89 -0.12 -6.99 -3.91
CA ALA A 89 -0.42 -6.96 -5.34
C ALA A 89 -0.55 -5.52 -5.87
N LEU A 90 -1.23 -4.64 -5.14
CA LEU A 90 -1.36 -3.23 -5.49
C LEU A 90 -0.02 -2.51 -5.53
N PHE A 91 0.83 -2.68 -4.51
CA PHE A 91 2.15 -2.04 -4.48
C PHE A 91 3.01 -2.46 -5.67
N VAL A 92 2.97 -3.74 -6.03
CA VAL A 92 3.67 -4.23 -7.23
C VAL A 92 3.06 -3.63 -8.50
N ALA A 93 1.73 -3.59 -8.61
CA ALA A 93 1.03 -3.08 -9.78
C ALA A 93 1.27 -1.57 -10.04
N VAL A 94 1.43 -0.76 -8.99
CA VAL A 94 1.70 0.69 -9.13
C VAL A 94 3.19 1.02 -9.31
N PHE A 95 4.10 0.04 -9.15
CA PHE A 95 5.54 0.28 -9.29
C PHE A 95 5.95 0.86 -10.66
N PRO A 96 5.42 0.37 -11.80
CA PRO A 96 5.71 0.97 -13.10
C PRO A 96 5.33 2.45 -13.18
N GLY A 97 4.23 2.87 -12.52
CA GLY A 97 3.82 4.27 -12.45
C GLY A 97 4.81 5.12 -11.64
N ASN A 98 5.35 4.59 -10.53
CA ASN A 98 6.39 5.27 -9.77
C ASN A 98 7.71 5.41 -10.56
N LEU A 99 8.06 4.39 -11.36
CA LEU A 99 9.22 4.47 -12.25
C LEU A 99 9.01 5.51 -13.36
N ASN A 100 7.82 5.53 -13.96
CA ASN A 100 7.46 6.52 -14.96
C ASN A 100 7.47 7.94 -14.40
N MET A 101 7.03 8.13 -13.15
CA MET A 101 7.14 9.42 -12.49
C MET A 101 8.60 9.91 -12.37
N VAL A 102 9.56 9.04 -12.04
CA VAL A 102 10.98 9.43 -12.00
C VAL A 102 11.45 9.90 -13.37
N ARG A 103 11.07 9.19 -14.44
CA ARG A 103 11.35 9.60 -15.83
C ARG A 103 10.75 10.98 -16.13
N LEU A 104 9.48 11.20 -15.81
CA LEU A 104 8.76 12.46 -16.11
C LEU A 104 9.20 13.64 -15.25
N TRP A 105 9.72 13.39 -14.04
CA TRP A 105 10.05 14.42 -13.06
C TRP A 105 11.56 14.67 -12.94
N TRP A 106 12.35 14.11 -13.85
CA TRP A 106 13.81 14.24 -13.83
C TRP A 106 14.29 15.69 -13.95
N ASP A 107 13.61 16.47 -14.80
CA ASP A 107 13.93 17.88 -15.06
C ASP A 107 13.10 18.86 -14.21
N LYS A 108 12.28 18.35 -13.29
CA LYS A 108 11.49 19.18 -12.36
C LYS A 108 12.35 19.68 -11.20
N PRO A 109 11.89 20.71 -10.44
CA PRO A 109 12.59 21.20 -9.27
C PRO A 109 13.02 20.07 -8.33
N TRP A 110 14.21 20.20 -7.73
CA TRP A 110 14.84 19.14 -6.96
C TRP A 110 13.94 18.48 -5.88
N PRO A 111 13.00 19.17 -5.19
CA PRO A 111 12.14 18.51 -4.21
C PRO A 111 11.19 17.51 -4.86
N MET A 112 10.65 17.82 -6.05
CA MET A 112 9.78 16.91 -6.79
C MET A 112 10.56 15.68 -7.26
N ARG A 113 11.76 15.90 -7.82
CA ARG A 113 12.64 14.81 -8.25
C ARG A 113 13.01 13.88 -7.10
N LEU A 114 13.40 14.43 -5.95
CA LEU A 114 13.68 13.63 -4.76
C LEU A 114 12.45 12.88 -4.27
N GLY A 115 11.27 13.53 -4.28
CA GLY A 115 10.00 12.87 -3.95
C GLY A 115 9.73 11.68 -4.87
N ALA A 116 9.98 11.82 -6.17
CA ALA A 116 9.81 10.74 -7.14
C ALA A 116 10.77 9.58 -6.88
N ILE A 117 12.06 9.88 -6.68
CA ILE A 117 13.08 8.87 -6.37
C ILE A 117 12.76 8.15 -5.06
N ALA A 118 12.33 8.88 -4.03
CA ALA A 118 12.00 8.32 -2.71
C ALA A 118 10.85 7.31 -2.75
N ARG A 119 9.92 7.42 -3.71
CA ARG A 119 8.83 6.45 -3.86
C ARG A 119 9.31 5.04 -4.25
N LEU A 120 10.46 4.93 -4.93
CA LEU A 120 11.00 3.63 -5.35
C LEU A 120 11.44 2.77 -4.14
N PRO A 121 12.39 3.20 -3.28
CA PRO A 121 12.79 2.40 -2.13
C PRO A 121 11.67 2.31 -1.08
N LEU A 122 10.76 3.28 -1.00
CA LEU A 122 9.63 3.25 -0.06
C LEU A 122 8.65 2.10 -0.31
N GLN A 123 8.62 1.51 -1.51
CA GLN A 123 7.80 0.31 -1.74
C GLN A 123 8.25 -0.90 -0.92
N VAL A 124 9.55 -1.05 -0.65
CA VAL A 124 10.08 -2.18 0.12
C VAL A 124 9.51 -2.23 1.54
N PRO A 125 9.54 -1.16 2.37
CA PRO A 125 8.92 -1.19 3.68
C PRO A 125 7.40 -1.37 3.61
N MET A 126 6.72 -0.86 2.58
CA MET A 126 5.28 -1.04 2.42
C MET A 126 4.89 -2.50 2.14
N ILE A 127 5.62 -3.17 1.24
CA ILE A 127 5.42 -4.59 0.92
C ILE A 127 5.78 -5.47 2.14
N THR A 128 6.88 -5.19 2.81
CA THR A 128 7.29 -5.97 3.99
C THR A 128 6.31 -5.82 5.16
N GLU A 129 5.76 -4.63 5.39
CA GLU A 129 4.68 -4.41 6.37
C GLU A 129 3.41 -5.18 5.99
N ALA A 130 3.03 -5.20 4.71
CA ALA A 130 1.88 -5.99 4.26
C ALA A 130 2.12 -7.50 4.45
N LEU A 131 3.30 -8.01 4.11
CA LEU A 131 3.68 -9.41 4.35
C LEU A 131 3.72 -9.76 5.84
N LYS A 132 4.16 -8.83 6.70
CA LYS A 132 4.09 -8.98 8.15
C LYS A 132 2.65 -9.08 8.64
N VAL A 133 1.74 -8.23 8.15
CA VAL A 133 0.31 -8.35 8.45
C VAL A 133 -0.23 -9.71 8.02
N ARG A 134 0.11 -10.18 6.81
CA ARG A 134 -0.31 -11.49 6.29
C ARG A 134 0.15 -12.67 7.14
N ARG A 135 1.34 -12.59 7.75
CA ARG A 135 1.90 -13.63 8.63
C ARG A 135 1.29 -13.63 10.03
N LEU A 136 0.84 -12.47 10.51
CA LEU A 136 0.37 -12.24 11.87
C LEU A 136 -1.17 -12.17 12.00
N SER A 137 -1.88 -12.45 10.90
CA SER A 137 -3.36 -12.48 10.81
C SER A 137 -3.84 -13.88 10.52
#